data_AF-A0A2H5ZEK6-F1
#
_entry.id   AF-A0A2H5ZEK6-F1
#
_cell.length_a   1.000
_cell.length_b   1.000
_cell.length_c   1.000
_cell.angle_alpha   90.00
_cell.angle_beta   90.00
_cell.angle_gamma   90.00
#
_symmetry.space_group_name_H-M   'P 1'
#
loop_
_entity.id
_entity.type
_entity.pdbx_description
1 polymer ?
#
loop_
_entity_poly.entity_id
_entity_poly.type
_entity_poly.pdbx_seq_one_letter_code
_entity_poly.pdbx_strand_id
1 'polypeptide(L)'
;MAVLAAAWLSPLAGLDRVLLSASFGSMFLVSTLAPALLLLGQPLTLAYRASGPRAHRHLRRLTRSAPLRLVTFPVVAWLLYAGITYAWQFSSLTDWAMRYYGVWLAQQLSLLAAGAAFWWPGLCSDPPPWRMGYTLRVFYVFVEMTHKGLFGAMFLAAQEPFHPSVATRLPNWAPAALTDQRLGILLVSVGGSLVFFFAIVGIVREWMAYDARYSRRLDARLARQREAEQRRRAALEQIFRRPI
;
A
#
# COMPACT_ATOMS: atom_id res chain seq x y z
N MET A 1 1.96 8.04 13.30
CA MET A 1 1.12 8.77 14.28
C MET A 1 0.76 10.17 13.80
N ALA A 2 1.69 10.99 13.31
CA ALA A 2 1.38 12.35 12.83
C ALA A 2 0.35 12.44 11.69
N VAL A 3 0.31 11.49 10.75
CA VAL A 3 -0.70 11.47 9.66
C VAL A 3 -2.08 11.01 10.14
N LEU A 4 -2.14 10.04 11.06
CA LEU A 4 -3.40 9.68 11.72
C LEU A 4 -3.89 10.83 12.58
N ALA A 5 -2.99 11.51 13.30
CA ALA A 5 -3.30 12.74 14.02
C ALA A 5 -3.74 13.87 13.06
N ALA A 6 -3.13 14.05 11.89
CA ALA A 6 -3.59 15.06 10.93
C ALA A 6 -4.95 14.70 10.31
N ALA A 7 -5.24 13.41 10.09
CA ALA A 7 -6.54 12.95 9.59
C ALA A 7 -7.63 13.01 10.67
N TRP A 8 -7.30 12.78 11.94
CA TRP A 8 -8.27 12.70 13.06
C TRP A 8 -8.37 13.97 13.91
N LEU A 9 -7.32 14.78 13.97
CA LEU A 9 -7.21 15.98 14.83
C LEU A 9 -7.02 17.28 14.04
N SER A 10 -6.83 17.26 12.72
CA SER A 10 -6.75 18.53 11.96
C SER A 10 -8.15 19.08 11.64
N PRO A 11 -8.30 20.39 11.37
CA PRO A 11 -9.57 21.03 10.99
C PRO A 11 -10.32 20.35 9.83
N LEU A 12 -9.65 19.48 9.07
CA LEU A 12 -10.28 18.58 8.11
C LEU A 12 -11.28 17.60 8.74
N ALA A 13 -11.13 17.19 10.01
CA ALA A 13 -12.06 16.27 10.67
C ALA A 13 -13.45 16.90 10.91
N GLY A 14 -13.51 18.22 11.12
CA GLY A 14 -14.78 18.95 11.17
C GLY A 14 -15.38 19.20 9.79
N LEU A 15 -14.54 19.45 8.79
CA LEU A 15 -14.94 19.71 7.41
C LEU A 15 -15.28 18.46 6.61
N ASP A 16 -14.72 17.30 6.97
CA ASP A 16 -14.94 15.97 6.37
C ASP A 16 -16.44 15.64 6.24
N ARG A 17 -17.22 16.02 7.25
CA ARG A 17 -18.65 15.73 7.33
C ARG A 17 -19.52 16.80 6.67
N VAL A 18 -18.89 17.84 6.12
CA VAL A 18 -19.53 19.05 5.55
C VAL A 18 -19.20 19.22 4.07
N LEU A 19 -17.93 19.07 3.70
CA LEU A 19 -17.41 19.19 2.34
C LEU A 19 -17.03 17.81 1.78
N LEU A 20 -17.44 17.52 0.55
CA LEU A 20 -17.01 16.31 -0.17
C LEU A 20 -15.50 16.33 -0.40
N SER A 21 -14.91 17.49 -0.67
CA SER A 21 -13.46 17.60 -0.84
C SER A 21 -12.68 17.18 0.40
N ALA A 22 -13.12 17.61 1.59
CA ALA A 22 -12.53 17.22 2.85
C ALA A 22 -12.78 15.73 3.16
N SER A 23 -13.98 15.23 2.87
CA SER A 23 -14.33 13.81 3.06
C SER A 23 -13.45 12.90 2.21
N PHE A 24 -13.32 13.18 0.91
CA PHE A 24 -12.45 12.41 0.02
C PHE A 24 -10.98 12.53 0.41
N GLY A 25 -10.54 13.71 0.86
CA GLY A 25 -9.20 13.90 1.43
C GLY A 25 -8.96 13.02 2.66
N SER A 26 -9.92 12.94 3.59
CA SER A 26 -9.80 12.10 4.79
C SER A 26 -9.77 10.62 4.43
N MET A 27 -10.66 10.18 3.53
CA MET A 27 -10.69 8.81 2.99
C MET A 27 -9.35 8.45 2.34
N PHE A 28 -8.77 9.36 1.56
CA PHE A 28 -7.47 9.16 0.94
C PHE A 28 -6.35 9.00 1.96
N LEU A 29 -6.25 9.90 2.93
CA LEU A 29 -5.22 9.86 3.97
C LEU A 29 -5.29 8.57 4.78
N VAL A 30 -6.49 8.16 5.17
CA VAL A 30 -6.71 6.96 6.00
C VAL A 30 -6.56 5.66 5.20
N SER A 31 -7.00 5.63 3.95
CA SER A 31 -6.93 4.42 3.11
C SER A 31 -5.58 4.21 2.44
N THR A 32 -4.83 5.27 2.15
CA THR A 32 -3.61 5.19 1.33
C THR A 32 -2.38 5.55 2.14
N LEU A 33 -2.33 6.77 2.68
CA LEU A 33 -1.09 7.32 3.26
C LEU A 33 -0.79 6.72 4.64
N ALA A 34 -1.79 6.68 5.52
CA ALA A 34 -1.66 6.12 6.87
C ALA A 34 -1.18 4.65 6.86
N PRO A 35 -1.83 3.71 6.14
CA PRO A 35 -1.39 2.32 6.13
C PRO A 35 -0.01 2.14 5.51
N ALA A 36 0.33 2.88 4.44
CA ALA A 36 1.68 2.85 3.86
C ALA A 36 2.73 3.26 4.89
N LEU A 37 2.55 4.40 5.57
CA LEU A 37 3.48 4.89 6.59
C LEU A 37 3.55 3.98 7.82
N LEU A 38 2.41 3.42 8.24
CA LEU A 38 2.38 2.45 9.34
C LEU A 38 3.21 1.22 9.01
N LEU A 39 3.06 0.65 7.82
CA LEU A 39 3.77 -0.56 7.41
C LEU A 39 5.27 -0.31 7.16
N LEU A 40 5.65 0.89 6.72
CA LEU A 40 7.06 1.29 6.64
C LEU A 40 7.75 1.29 8.02
N GLY A 41 6.98 1.53 9.09
CA GLY A 41 7.47 1.40 10.47
C GLY A 41 7.72 -0.04 10.92
N GLN A 42 7.37 -1.05 10.11
CA GLN A 42 7.50 -2.47 10.42
C GLN A 42 6.95 -2.86 11.81
N PRO A 43 5.69 -2.50 12.12
CA PRO A 43 5.13 -2.64 13.46
C PRO A 43 5.13 -4.10 13.93
N LEU A 44 4.96 -5.07 13.02
CA LEU A 44 5.01 -6.48 13.41
C LEU A 44 6.43 -6.92 13.71
N THR A 45 7.41 -6.51 12.90
CA THR A 45 8.81 -6.79 13.17
C THR A 45 9.25 -6.17 14.50
N LEU A 46 8.83 -4.94 14.80
CA LEU A 46 9.04 -4.29 16.09
C LEU A 46 8.36 -5.05 17.23
N ALA A 47 7.09 -5.44 17.06
CA ALA A 47 6.37 -6.24 18.04
C ALA A 47 7.06 -7.58 18.29
N TYR A 48 7.55 -8.27 17.26
CA TYR A 48 8.34 -9.48 17.42
C TYR A 48 9.65 -9.22 18.18
N ARG A 49 10.37 -8.13 17.87
CA ARG A 49 11.63 -7.80 18.56
C ARG A 49 11.43 -7.42 20.03
N ALA A 50 10.32 -6.75 20.35
CA ALA A 50 10.02 -6.26 21.69
C ALA A 50 9.28 -7.29 22.58
N SER A 51 8.82 -8.41 22.02
CA SER A 51 7.96 -9.36 22.74
C SER A 51 8.62 -10.71 23.04
N GLY A 52 8.13 -11.38 24.08
CA GLY A 52 8.64 -12.68 24.52
C GLY A 52 8.07 -13.90 23.76
N PRO A 53 8.55 -15.12 24.07
CA PRO A 53 8.25 -16.35 23.31
C PRO A 53 6.76 -16.69 23.17
N ARG A 54 5.93 -16.30 24.16
CA ARG A 54 4.47 -16.50 24.11
C ARG A 54 3.81 -15.60 23.07
N ALA A 55 4.15 -14.31 23.07
CA ALA A 55 3.64 -13.34 22.11
C ALA A 55 4.04 -13.71 20.67
N HIS A 56 5.28 -14.19 20.46
CA HIS A 56 5.71 -14.71 19.15
C HIS A 56 4.80 -15.83 18.62
N ARG A 57 4.37 -16.74 19.50
CA ARG A 57 3.50 -17.85 19.12
C ARG A 57 2.11 -17.36 18.71
N HIS A 58 1.55 -16.39 19.44
CA HIS A 58 0.26 -15.77 19.10
C HIS A 58 0.34 -14.98 17.79
N LEU A 59 1.35 -14.13 17.63
CA LEU A 59 1.55 -13.36 16.39
C LEU A 59 1.75 -14.30 15.18
N ARG A 60 2.52 -15.38 15.32
CA ARG A 60 2.70 -16.38 14.25
C ARG A 60 1.41 -17.11 13.89
N ARG A 61 0.57 -17.43 14.88
CA ARG A 61 -0.74 -18.07 14.64
C ARG A 61 -1.67 -17.12 13.91
N LEU A 62 -1.71 -15.85 14.33
CA LEU A 62 -2.53 -14.83 13.69
C LEU A 62 -2.11 -14.58 12.24
N THR A 63 -0.80 -14.39 12.00
CA THR A 63 -0.26 -14.14 10.65
C THR A 63 -0.42 -15.32 9.70
N ARG A 64 -0.56 -16.55 10.22
CA ARG A 64 -0.78 -17.77 9.43
C ARG A 64 -2.24 -18.20 9.32
N SER A 65 -3.17 -17.46 9.92
CA SER A 65 -4.59 -17.80 9.85
C SER A 65 -5.10 -17.78 8.40
N ALA A 66 -5.92 -18.76 8.03
CA ALA A 66 -6.54 -18.85 6.71
C ALA A 66 -7.27 -17.56 6.26
N PRO A 67 -8.11 -16.92 7.11
CA PRO A 67 -8.79 -15.68 6.70
C PRO A 67 -7.81 -14.55 6.41
N LEU A 68 -6.77 -14.38 7.24
CA LEU A 68 -5.77 -13.34 6.99
C LEU A 68 -4.96 -13.64 5.73
N ARG A 69 -4.61 -14.90 5.47
CA ARG A 69 -3.97 -15.31 4.21
C ARG A 69 -4.85 -15.01 3.01
N LEU A 70 -6.15 -15.24 3.09
CA LEU A 70 -7.06 -14.91 1.98
C LEU A 70 -7.12 -13.40 1.75
N VAL A 71 -7.35 -12.61 2.80
CA VAL A 71 -7.50 -11.15 2.70
C VAL A 71 -6.20 -10.46 2.28
N THR A 72 -5.04 -11.03 2.61
CA THR A 72 -3.73 -10.51 2.21
C THR A 72 -3.19 -11.10 0.90
N PHE A 73 -3.95 -12.00 0.25
CA PHE A 73 -3.58 -12.48 -1.08
C PHE A 73 -3.65 -11.30 -2.06
N PRO A 74 -2.62 -11.03 -2.90
CA PRO A 74 -2.51 -9.77 -3.63
C PRO A 74 -3.76 -9.37 -4.41
N VAL A 75 -4.33 -10.28 -5.20
CA VAL A 75 -5.53 -9.98 -6.00
C VAL A 75 -6.74 -9.70 -5.11
N VAL A 76 -6.91 -10.46 -4.04
CA VAL A 76 -8.04 -10.28 -3.10
C VAL A 76 -7.87 -8.97 -2.33
N ALA A 77 -6.65 -8.67 -1.87
CA ALA A 77 -6.34 -7.42 -1.19
C ALA A 77 -6.62 -6.19 -2.08
N TRP A 78 -6.22 -6.27 -3.35
CA TRP A 78 -6.49 -5.24 -4.35
C TRP A 78 -8.00 -5.07 -4.59
N LEU A 79 -8.72 -6.16 -4.83
CA LEU A 79 -10.16 -6.14 -5.04
C LEU A 79 -10.93 -5.64 -3.83
N LEU A 80 -10.51 -6.02 -2.61
CA LEU A 80 -11.11 -5.51 -1.37
C LEU A 80 -10.88 -4.01 -1.24
N TYR A 81 -9.66 -3.54 -1.53
CA TYR A 81 -9.33 -2.12 -1.49
C TYR A 81 -10.16 -1.32 -2.49
N ALA A 82 -10.21 -1.75 -3.76
CA ALA A 82 -11.02 -1.12 -4.79
C ALA A 82 -12.52 -1.18 -4.44
N GLY A 83 -13.02 -2.36 -4.07
CA GLY A 83 -14.43 -2.60 -3.79
C GLY A 83 -14.96 -1.83 -2.59
N ILE A 84 -14.23 -1.79 -1.48
CA ILE A 84 -14.62 -0.99 -0.30
C ILE A 84 -14.57 0.50 -0.64
N THR A 85 -13.52 0.94 -1.33
CA THR A 85 -13.37 2.34 -1.75
C THR A 85 -14.49 2.78 -2.70
N TYR A 86 -14.95 1.89 -3.58
CA TYR A 86 -16.08 2.13 -4.48
C TYR A 86 -17.42 2.09 -3.76
N ALA A 87 -17.60 1.15 -2.84
CA ALA A 87 -18.81 1.03 -2.04
C ALA A 87 -19.07 2.33 -1.27
N TRP A 88 -18.03 2.95 -0.68
CA TRP A 88 -18.20 4.24 -0.04
C TRP A 88 -18.47 5.36 -1.06
N GLN A 89 -17.69 5.47 -2.13
CA GLN A 89 -17.77 6.62 -3.05
C GLN A 89 -18.98 6.64 -3.99
N PHE A 90 -19.57 5.50 -4.36
CA PHE A 90 -20.72 5.48 -5.28
C PHE A 90 -22.06 5.25 -4.59
N SER A 91 -22.08 4.82 -3.34
CA SER A 91 -23.32 4.56 -2.63
C SER A 91 -23.75 5.74 -1.76
N SER A 92 -25.00 5.68 -1.30
CA SER A 92 -25.51 6.59 -0.28
C SER A 92 -24.81 6.44 1.08
N LEU A 93 -23.89 5.47 1.26
CA LEU A 93 -23.16 5.28 2.51
C LEU A 93 -22.32 6.50 2.87
N THR A 94 -21.75 7.21 1.89
CA THR A 94 -21.02 8.48 2.16
C THR A 94 -21.95 9.53 2.75
N ASP A 95 -23.17 9.66 2.21
CA ASP A 95 -24.16 10.61 2.74
C ASP A 95 -24.54 10.28 4.18
N TRP A 96 -24.57 8.98 4.52
CA TRP A 96 -24.83 8.48 5.87
C TRP A 96 -23.64 8.70 6.79
N ALA A 97 -22.41 8.49 6.31
CA ALA A 97 -21.19 8.78 7.05
C ALA A 97 -21.12 10.26 7.43
N MET A 98 -21.50 11.16 6.53
CA MET A 98 -21.56 12.59 6.85
C MET A 98 -22.58 12.90 7.96
N ARG A 99 -23.71 12.17 8.03
CA ARG A 99 -24.77 12.40 9.03
C ARG A 99 -24.50 11.72 10.37
N TYR A 100 -24.01 10.49 10.37
CA TYR A 100 -23.92 9.63 11.55
C TYR A 100 -22.47 9.27 11.86
N TYR A 101 -22.02 9.64 13.07
CA TYR A 101 -20.65 9.37 13.51
C TYR A 101 -20.28 7.88 13.50
N GLY A 102 -21.21 6.98 13.84
CA GLY A 102 -20.96 5.54 13.80
C GLY A 102 -20.67 5.02 12.38
N VAL A 103 -21.37 5.56 11.37
CA VAL A 103 -21.15 5.21 9.96
C VAL A 103 -19.83 5.80 9.46
N TRP A 104 -19.53 7.04 9.85
CA TRP A 104 -18.23 7.66 9.59
C TRP A 104 -17.08 6.82 10.17
N LEU A 105 -17.19 6.38 11.42
CA LEU A 105 -16.18 5.55 12.05
C LEU A 105 -16.00 4.22 11.31
N ALA A 106 -17.10 3.58 10.90
CA ALA A 106 -17.07 2.36 10.09
C ALA A 106 -16.40 2.59 8.73
N GLN A 107 -16.61 3.74 8.09
CA GLN A 107 -15.93 4.14 6.87
C GLN A 107 -14.42 4.23 7.09
N GLN A 108 -13.97 5.00 8.08
CA GLN A 108 -12.55 5.20 8.33
C GLN A 108 -11.85 3.88 8.71
N LEU A 109 -12.47 3.05 9.55
CA LEU A 109 -11.91 1.75 9.95
C LEU A 109 -11.85 0.76 8.78
N SER A 110 -12.91 0.66 7.98
CA SER A 110 -12.94 -0.26 6.83
C SER A 110 -11.91 0.16 5.77
N LEU A 111 -11.77 1.46 5.49
CA LEU A 111 -10.77 2.00 4.57
C LEU A 111 -9.34 1.80 5.07
N LEU A 112 -9.09 1.99 6.37
CA LEU A 112 -7.78 1.73 6.97
C LEU A 112 -7.42 0.26 6.87
N ALA A 113 -8.37 -0.64 7.18
CA ALA A 113 -8.17 -2.08 7.11
C ALA A 113 -7.91 -2.55 5.67
N ALA A 114 -8.69 -2.06 4.71
CA ALA A 114 -8.53 -2.35 3.29
C ALA A 114 -7.19 -1.84 2.76
N GLY A 115 -6.81 -0.62 3.13
CA GLY A 115 -5.52 -0.01 2.78
C GLY A 115 -4.34 -0.79 3.34
N ALA A 116 -4.42 -1.21 4.61
CA ALA A 116 -3.40 -2.06 5.22
C ALA A 116 -3.29 -3.42 4.51
N ALA A 117 -4.43 -4.04 4.17
CA ALA A 117 -4.46 -5.29 3.42
C ALA A 117 -3.81 -5.15 2.04
N PHE A 118 -4.05 -4.03 1.33
CA PHE A 118 -3.44 -3.73 0.04
C PHE A 118 -1.93 -3.49 0.13
N TRP A 119 -1.50 -2.63 1.06
CA TRP A 119 -0.10 -2.19 1.14
C TRP A 119 0.83 -3.24 1.70
N TRP A 120 0.35 -4.18 2.50
CA TRP A 120 1.19 -5.19 3.14
C TRP A 120 1.91 -6.10 2.11
N PRO A 121 1.23 -6.79 1.18
CA PRO A 121 1.91 -7.54 0.13
C PRO A 121 2.65 -6.62 -0.85
N GLY A 122 2.18 -5.38 -1.08
CA GLY A 122 2.83 -4.43 -1.99
C GLY A 122 4.20 -3.93 -1.49
N LEU A 123 4.28 -3.44 -0.26
CA LEU A 123 5.52 -2.94 0.35
C LEU A 123 6.41 -4.05 0.88
N CYS A 124 5.88 -5.23 1.24
CA CYS A 124 6.66 -6.34 1.80
C CYS A 124 7.58 -5.96 2.99
N SER A 125 7.28 -4.86 3.71
CA SER A 125 8.14 -4.32 4.79
C SER A 125 8.14 -5.21 6.05
N ASP A 126 6.97 -5.73 6.44
CA ASP A 126 6.82 -6.80 7.43
C ASP A 126 6.65 -8.15 6.72
N PRO A 127 7.13 -9.28 7.26
CA PRO A 127 7.11 -10.59 6.59
C PRO A 127 5.67 -10.96 6.18
N PRO A 128 5.29 -10.76 4.91
CA PRO A 128 3.92 -10.97 4.51
C PRO A 128 3.69 -12.48 4.34
N PRO A 129 2.45 -12.96 4.52
CA PRO A 129 2.13 -14.36 4.21
C PRO A 129 2.40 -14.69 2.73
N TRP A 130 2.27 -13.70 1.85
CA TRP A 130 2.53 -13.79 0.41
C TRP A 130 3.63 -12.81 0.01
N ARG A 131 4.80 -13.34 -0.35
CA ARG A 131 5.93 -12.53 -0.83
C ARG A 131 5.90 -12.46 -2.35
N MET A 132 5.66 -11.26 -2.87
CA MET A 132 5.76 -10.99 -4.30
C MET A 132 7.21 -10.63 -4.67
N GLY A 133 7.68 -11.09 -5.83
CA GLY A 133 8.93 -10.59 -6.41
C GLY A 133 8.84 -9.11 -6.75
N TYR A 134 9.99 -8.44 -6.89
CA TYR A 134 10.03 -6.98 -7.13
C TYR A 134 9.22 -6.54 -8.36
N THR A 135 9.33 -7.27 -9.48
CA THR A 135 8.56 -6.98 -10.71
C THR A 135 7.05 -7.02 -10.46
N LEU A 136 6.57 -8.05 -9.75
CA LEU A 136 5.15 -8.20 -9.46
C LEU A 136 4.67 -7.12 -8.46
N ARG A 137 5.51 -6.73 -7.48
CA ARG A 137 5.20 -5.61 -6.57
C ARG A 137 5.05 -4.28 -7.32
N VAL A 138 5.95 -3.99 -8.26
CA VAL A 138 5.87 -2.79 -9.11
C VAL A 138 4.59 -2.82 -9.94
N PHE A 139 4.32 -3.93 -10.63
CA PHE A 139 3.11 -4.07 -11.45
C PHE A 139 1.84 -3.93 -10.60
N TYR A 140 1.79 -4.58 -9.43
CA TYR A 140 0.68 -4.50 -8.49
C TYR A 140 0.35 -3.07 -8.06
N VAL A 141 1.37 -2.30 -7.66
CA VAL A 141 1.20 -0.89 -7.27
C VAL A 141 0.86 -0.01 -8.48
N PHE A 142 1.46 -0.28 -9.63
CA PHE A 142 1.19 0.45 -10.88
C PHE A 142 -0.25 0.29 -11.35
N VAL A 143 -0.80 -0.93 -11.30
CA VAL A 143 -2.21 -1.19 -11.65
C VAL A 143 -3.13 -0.36 -10.77
N GLU A 144 -2.87 -0.29 -9.46
CA GLU A 144 -3.67 0.56 -8.55
C GLU A 144 -3.51 2.05 -8.85
N MET A 145 -2.29 2.50 -9.20
CA MET A 145 -2.03 3.88 -9.62
C MET A 145 -2.85 4.25 -10.86
N THR A 146 -2.82 3.40 -11.90
CA THR A 146 -3.60 3.59 -13.13
C THR A 146 -5.10 3.56 -12.85
N HIS A 147 -5.55 2.60 -12.05
CA HIS A 147 -6.94 2.46 -11.63
C HIS A 147 -7.45 3.75 -10.95
N LYS A 148 -6.70 4.34 -10.00
CA LYS A 148 -7.05 5.62 -9.38
C LYS A 148 -7.09 6.78 -10.38
N GLY A 149 -6.16 6.83 -11.33
CA GLY A 149 -6.15 7.84 -12.38
C GLY A 149 -7.41 7.80 -13.25
N LEU A 150 -7.82 6.60 -13.68
CA LEU A 150 -9.04 6.39 -14.46
C LEU A 150 -10.30 6.75 -13.67
N PHE A 151 -10.36 6.33 -12.41
CA PHE A 151 -11.44 6.69 -11.50
C PHE A 151 -11.56 8.20 -11.34
N GLY A 152 -10.43 8.89 -11.16
CA GLY A 152 -10.38 10.34 -11.08
C GLY A 152 -10.92 11.03 -12.33
N ALA A 153 -10.50 10.57 -13.50
CA ALA A 153 -10.99 11.09 -14.78
C ALA A 153 -12.51 10.92 -14.94
N MET A 154 -13.06 9.78 -14.51
CA MET A 154 -14.51 9.52 -14.57
C MET A 154 -15.30 10.53 -13.72
N PHE A 155 -14.85 10.80 -12.50
CA PHE A 155 -15.51 11.77 -11.62
C PHE A 155 -15.36 13.22 -12.09
N LEU A 156 -14.22 13.56 -12.71
CA LEU A 156 -14.02 14.88 -13.31
C LEU A 156 -14.94 15.10 -14.53
N ALA A 157 -15.23 14.04 -15.28
CA ALA A 157 -16.14 14.08 -16.44
C ALA A 157 -17.62 14.18 -16.06
N ALA A 158 -17.99 13.92 -14.80
CA ALA A 158 -19.36 13.98 -14.34
C ALA A 158 -19.97 15.39 -14.50
N GLN A 159 -21.20 15.43 -15.01
CA GLN A 159 -21.97 16.66 -15.21
C GLN A 159 -22.82 17.01 -13.98
N GLU A 160 -23.17 16.00 -13.19
CA GLU A 160 -23.98 16.14 -11.97
C GLU A 160 -23.20 15.60 -10.76
N PRO A 161 -23.43 16.12 -9.54
CA PRO A 161 -22.85 15.56 -8.32
C PRO A 161 -23.33 14.13 -8.10
N PHE A 162 -22.41 13.21 -7.76
CA PHE A 162 -22.74 11.84 -7.35
C PHE A 162 -23.45 11.81 -5.99
N HIS A 163 -23.29 12.87 -5.19
CA HIS A 163 -23.90 13.04 -3.88
C HIS A 163 -24.86 14.24 -3.85
N PRO A 164 -26.01 14.17 -4.54
CA PRO A 164 -26.93 15.30 -4.64
C PRO A 164 -27.52 15.69 -3.28
N SER A 165 -27.64 14.75 -2.33
CA SER A 165 -28.13 15.06 -0.98
C SER A 165 -27.15 15.88 -0.15
N VAL A 166 -25.87 15.91 -0.53
CA VAL A 166 -24.84 16.76 0.10
C VAL A 166 -24.93 18.17 -0.48
N ALA A 167 -25.28 18.30 -1.76
CA ALA A 167 -25.46 19.58 -2.42
C ALA A 167 -26.50 20.48 -1.72
N THR A 168 -27.55 19.88 -1.15
CA THR A 168 -28.60 20.62 -0.43
C THR A 168 -28.22 21.00 1.00
N ARG A 169 -27.08 20.55 1.51
CA ARG A 169 -26.63 20.74 2.90
C ARG A 169 -25.33 21.52 3.01
N LEU A 170 -24.77 21.96 1.88
CA LEU A 170 -23.54 22.74 1.86
C LEU A 170 -23.77 24.10 2.52
N PRO A 171 -22.83 24.57 3.37
CA PRO A 171 -22.87 25.93 3.90
C PRO A 171 -22.80 26.97 2.79
N ASN A 172 -23.35 28.17 3.02
CA ASN A 172 -23.40 29.23 2.02
C ASN A 172 -22.02 29.74 1.54
N TRP A 173 -20.97 29.51 2.33
CA TRP A 173 -19.59 29.87 1.96
C TRP A 173 -18.89 28.78 1.14
N ALA A 174 -19.47 27.58 1.04
CA ALA A 174 -18.85 26.46 0.36
C ALA A 174 -19.00 26.59 -1.17
N PRO A 175 -18.07 26.02 -1.96
CA PRO A 175 -18.24 25.92 -3.40
C PRO A 175 -19.52 25.16 -3.76
N ALA A 176 -20.02 25.37 -4.98
CA ALA A 176 -21.08 24.54 -5.54
C ALA A 176 -20.69 23.05 -5.45
N ALA A 177 -21.66 22.17 -5.18
CA ALA A 177 -21.41 20.75 -4.89
C ALA A 177 -20.57 20.03 -5.97
N LEU A 178 -20.84 20.33 -7.24
CA LEU A 178 -20.09 19.76 -8.35
C LEU A 178 -18.63 20.22 -8.35
N THR A 179 -18.38 21.50 -8.03
CA THR A 179 -17.04 22.07 -7.90
C THR A 179 -16.29 21.45 -6.72
N ASP A 180 -16.95 21.35 -5.55
CA ASP A 180 -16.34 20.74 -4.36
C ASP A 180 -15.98 19.26 -4.58
N GLN A 181 -16.87 18.50 -5.23
CA GLN A 181 -16.61 17.13 -5.67
C GLN A 181 -15.38 17.07 -6.60
N ARG A 182 -15.35 17.87 -7.67
CA ARG A 182 -14.22 17.88 -8.62
C ARG A 182 -12.89 18.21 -7.93
N LEU A 183 -12.88 19.17 -7.02
CA LEU A 183 -11.69 19.50 -6.21
C LEU A 183 -11.25 18.32 -5.34
N GLY A 184 -12.21 17.67 -4.65
CA GLY A 184 -11.95 16.49 -3.85
C GLY A 184 -11.32 15.35 -4.64
N ILE A 185 -11.93 14.98 -5.77
CA ILE A 185 -11.40 13.93 -6.62
C ILE A 185 -10.04 14.30 -7.21
N LEU A 186 -9.84 15.54 -7.66
CA LEU A 186 -8.56 15.97 -8.22
C LEU A 186 -7.45 15.80 -7.18
N LEU A 187 -7.70 16.23 -5.94
CA LEU A 187 -6.77 16.09 -4.82
C LEU A 187 -6.42 14.63 -4.56
N VAL A 188 -7.43 13.75 -4.49
CA VAL A 188 -7.22 12.32 -4.20
C VAL A 188 -6.54 11.59 -5.36
N SER A 189 -6.87 11.94 -6.60
CA SER A 189 -6.35 11.27 -7.79
C SER A 189 -4.90 11.64 -8.03
N VAL A 190 -4.57 12.94 -8.00
CA VAL A 190 -3.19 13.43 -8.13
C VAL A 190 -2.36 13.02 -6.92
N GLY A 191 -2.86 13.27 -5.70
CA GLY A 191 -2.19 12.91 -4.46
C GLY A 191 -1.94 11.41 -4.34
N GLY A 192 -2.92 10.59 -4.69
CA GLY A 192 -2.78 9.14 -4.73
C GLY A 192 -1.77 8.67 -5.76
N SER A 193 -1.81 9.23 -6.97
CA SER A 193 -0.85 8.90 -8.02
C SER A 193 0.58 9.19 -7.60
N LEU A 194 0.83 10.33 -6.94
CA LEU A 194 2.15 10.67 -6.41
C LEU A 194 2.62 9.67 -5.35
N VAL A 195 1.75 9.29 -4.40
CA VAL A 195 2.10 8.31 -3.36
C VAL A 195 2.49 6.96 -3.98
N PHE A 196 1.70 6.47 -4.93
CA PHE A 196 2.01 5.20 -5.61
C PHE A 196 3.26 5.31 -6.48
N PHE A 197 3.47 6.43 -7.18
CA PHE A 197 4.69 6.68 -7.93
C PHE A 197 5.94 6.60 -7.05
N PHE A 198 5.96 7.29 -5.91
CA PHE A 198 7.09 7.23 -4.98
C PHE A 198 7.28 5.85 -4.37
N ALA A 199 6.18 5.11 -4.11
CA ALA A 199 6.27 3.72 -3.68
C ALA A 199 6.93 2.83 -4.73
N ILE A 200 6.56 2.97 -6.01
CA ILE A 200 7.20 2.25 -7.13
C ILE A 200 8.69 2.59 -7.21
N VAL A 201 9.05 3.88 -7.15
CA VAL A 201 10.45 4.32 -7.14
C VAL A 201 11.21 3.67 -5.98
N GLY A 202 10.62 3.62 -4.79
CA GLY A 202 11.18 2.92 -3.62
C GLY A 202 11.41 1.44 -3.88
N ILE A 203 10.42 0.73 -4.40
CA ILE A 203 10.49 -0.71 -4.73
C ILE A 203 11.57 -0.97 -5.79
N VAL A 204 11.68 -0.14 -6.81
CA VAL A 204 12.71 -0.25 -7.86
C VAL A 204 14.10 -0.01 -7.28
N ARG A 205 14.27 0.98 -6.39
CA ARG A 205 15.54 1.19 -5.69
C ARG A 205 15.94 0.00 -4.83
N GLU A 206 14.99 -0.60 -4.10
CA GLU A 206 15.23 -1.83 -3.35
C GLU A 206 15.63 -2.99 -4.27
N TRP A 207 14.96 -3.11 -5.42
CA TRP A 207 15.23 -4.14 -6.42
C TRP A 207 16.65 -4.00 -6.98
N MET A 208 17.05 -2.82 -7.44
CA MET A 208 18.39 -2.57 -7.97
C MET A 208 19.48 -2.87 -6.93
N ALA A 209 19.25 -2.50 -5.66
CA ALA A 209 20.19 -2.81 -4.59
C ALA A 209 20.25 -4.32 -4.28
N TYR A 210 19.12 -5.03 -4.38
CA TYR A 210 19.07 -6.48 -4.23
C TYR A 210 19.84 -7.19 -5.34
N ASP A 211 19.61 -6.82 -6.60
CA ASP A 211 20.26 -7.43 -7.76
C ASP A 211 21.77 -7.17 -7.76
N ALA A 212 22.21 -5.95 -7.42
CA ALA A 212 23.63 -5.64 -7.29
C ALA A 212 24.33 -6.50 -6.22
N ARG A 213 23.67 -6.73 -5.07
CA ARG A 213 24.21 -7.63 -4.02
C ARG A 213 24.20 -9.08 -4.46
N TYR A 214 23.16 -9.51 -5.17
CA TYR A 214 23.04 -10.87 -5.68
C TYR A 214 24.13 -11.17 -6.71
N SER A 215 24.34 -10.27 -7.69
CA SER A 215 25.40 -10.38 -8.69
C SER A 215 26.77 -10.50 -8.05
N ARG A 216 27.13 -9.60 -7.12
CA ARG A 216 28.43 -9.65 -6.41
C ARG A 216 28.67 -10.98 -5.69
N ARG A 217 27.62 -11.55 -5.08
CA ARG A 217 27.72 -12.86 -4.41
C ARG A 217 27.88 -14.00 -5.41
N LEU A 218 27.20 -13.94 -6.54
CA LEU A 218 27.30 -14.92 -7.61
C LEU A 218 28.70 -14.87 -8.25
N ASP A 219 29.19 -13.68 -8.58
CA ASP A 219 30.53 -13.47 -9.14
C ASP A 219 31.61 -13.99 -8.20
N ALA A 220 31.51 -13.70 -6.91
CA ALA A 220 32.45 -14.22 -5.91
C ALA A 220 32.40 -15.76 -5.78
N ARG A 221 31.24 -16.39 -5.97
CA ARG A 221 31.13 -17.87 -5.96
C ARG A 221 31.75 -18.48 -7.22
N LEU A 222 31.46 -17.90 -8.38
CA LEU A 222 32.00 -18.36 -9.67
C LEU A 222 33.52 -18.18 -9.73
N ALA A 223 34.08 -17.10 -9.18
CA ALA A 223 35.52 -16.89 -9.07
C ALA A 223 36.20 -18.01 -8.26
N ARG A 224 35.66 -18.35 -7.08
CA ARG A 224 36.18 -19.45 -6.25
C ARG A 224 36.11 -20.81 -6.95
N GLN A 225 35.05 -21.07 -7.72
CA GLN A 225 34.93 -22.31 -8.51
C GLN A 225 35.98 -22.38 -9.60
N ARG A 226 36.22 -21.28 -10.34
CA ARG A 226 37.25 -21.20 -11.37
C ARG A 226 38.65 -21.41 -10.79
N GLU A 227 38.96 -20.80 -9.65
CA GLU A 227 40.24 -21.01 -8.96
C GLU A 227 40.42 -22.47 -8.52
N ALA A 228 39.37 -23.11 -7.99
CA ALA A 228 39.42 -24.51 -7.59
C ALA A 228 39.63 -25.45 -8.79
N GLU A 229 38.96 -25.18 -9.92
CA GLU A 229 39.16 -25.94 -11.16
C GLU A 229 40.57 -25.77 -11.73
N GLN A 230 41.10 -24.55 -11.73
CA GLN A 230 42.48 -24.28 -12.15
C GLN A 230 43.49 -25.01 -11.28
N ARG A 231 43.32 -24.99 -9.95
CA ARG A 231 44.18 -25.75 -9.02
C ARG A 231 44.09 -27.25 -9.26
N ARG A 232 42.88 -27.77 -9.51
CA ARG A 232 42.67 -29.20 -9.82
C ARG A 232 43.36 -29.59 -11.11
N ARG A 233 43.26 -28.77 -12.17
CA ARG A 233 43.96 -29.00 -13.45
C ARG A 233 45.46 -28.98 -13.28
N ALA A 234 46.00 -27.97 -12.58
CA ALA A 234 47.43 -27.88 -12.29
C ALA A 234 47.96 -29.08 -11.49
N ALA A 235 47.18 -29.57 -10.51
CA ALA A 235 47.54 -30.77 -9.75
C ALA A 235 47.57 -32.04 -10.62
N LEU A 236 46.60 -32.20 -11.53
CA LEU A 236 46.59 -33.32 -12.47
C LEU A 236 47.80 -33.28 -13.41
N GLU A 237 48.13 -32.11 -13.96
CA GLU A 237 49.31 -31.94 -14.82
C GLU A 237 50.62 -32.29 -14.11
N GLN A 238 50.75 -31.94 -12.82
CA GLN A 238 51.91 -32.33 -12.01
C GLN A 238 52.01 -33.84 -11.80
N ILE A 239 50.89 -34.56 -11.67
CA ILE A 239 50.89 -36.02 -11.56
C ILE A 239 51.41 -36.66 -12.84
N PHE A 240 50.95 -36.20 -14.01
CA PHE A 240 51.36 -36.76 -15.31
C PHE A 240 52.79 -36.40 -15.73
N ARG A 241 53.41 -35.37 -15.13
CA ARG A 241 54.79 -34.96 -15.43
C ARG A 241 55.87 -35.62 -14.57
N ARG A 242 55.54 -36.49 -13.61
CA ARG A 242 56.57 -37.20 -12.85
C ARG A 242 57.30 -38.20 -13.75
N PRO A 243 58.62 -38.09 -13.96
CA PRO A 243 59.38 -39.11 -14.68
C PRO A 243 59.37 -40.40 -13.85
N ILE A 244 59.15 -41.52 -14.54
CA ILE A 244 59.27 -42.89 -14.00
C ILE A 244 60.75 -43.19 -13.77
#